data_AF-A0A7X7MJU1-F1
#
_entry.id   AF-A0A7X7MJU1-F1
#
_cell.length_a   1.000
_cell.length_b   1.000
_cell.length_c   1.000
_cell.angle_alpha   90.00
_cell.angle_beta   90.00
_cell.angle_gamma   90.00
#
_symmetry.space_group_name_H-M   'P 1'
#
loop_
_entity.id
_entity.type
_entity.pdbx_description
1 polymer ?
#
loop_
_entity_poly.entity_id
_entity_poly.type
_entity_poly.pdbx_seq_one_letter_code
_entity_poly.pdbx_strand_id
1 'polypeptide(L)'
;WQPLDGPPWPGPIYVYQNLFSFTPGNELFWGDRRSAAFKIGAPFTQWEYPHLKEKLASVPKEHLTIPGAGILIFNNSIIAPDSSLVGELNGSKQYLDTVSFYNNIILTADVRQLRGRMGKGGTFYFKYFNNLAWWKIGLSEGLPELAQQSKDTPAEILPGWEQNDFRPKQFLPAIPVPGAPQQFQYIGALQAPDEQIAPRAGILEERP
;
A
#
# COMPACT_ATOMS: atom_id res chain seq x y z
N TRP A 1 -0.95 9.55 -0.80
CA TRP A 1 -1.26 10.67 0.11
C TRP A 1 -0.09 11.64 0.13
N GLN A 2 -0.27 12.82 -0.47
CA GLN A 2 0.72 13.89 -0.55
C GLN A 2 -0.04 15.24 -0.47
N PRO A 3 -0.53 15.65 0.71
CA PRO A 3 -1.33 16.87 0.83
C PRO A 3 -0.45 18.09 0.56
N LEU A 4 -0.70 18.82 -0.53
CA LEU A 4 0.14 19.95 -0.92
C LEU A 4 -0.20 21.26 -0.20
N ASP A 5 -1.44 21.37 0.31
CA ASP A 5 -2.01 22.62 0.83
C ASP A 5 -1.95 22.76 2.37
N GLY A 6 -1.21 21.87 3.05
CA GLY A 6 -1.13 21.82 4.51
C GLY A 6 -2.46 21.38 5.17
N PRO A 7 -2.65 21.66 6.48
CA PRO A 7 -3.88 21.32 7.18
C PRO A 7 -5.08 22.21 6.74
N PRO A 8 -6.32 21.71 6.86
CA PRO A 8 -6.70 20.40 7.42
C PRO A 8 -6.23 19.25 6.54
N TRP A 9 -5.60 18.24 7.16
CA TRP A 9 -5.08 17.09 6.44
C TRP A 9 -6.22 16.29 5.79
N PRO A 10 -6.11 15.84 4.54
CA PRO A 10 -7.14 15.03 3.92
C PRO A 10 -7.20 13.66 4.58
N GLY A 11 -8.40 13.26 5.01
CA GLY A 11 -8.68 12.00 5.71
C GLY A 11 -10.11 11.94 6.23
N PRO A 12 -10.66 10.74 6.52
CA PRO A 12 -10.04 9.43 6.30
C PRO A 12 -9.95 9.06 4.81
N ILE A 13 -9.05 8.14 4.47
CA ILE A 13 -8.84 7.63 3.11
C ILE A 13 -8.92 6.11 3.17
N TYR A 14 -9.76 5.54 2.32
CA TYR A 14 -9.96 4.10 2.18
C TYR A 14 -9.51 3.67 0.80
N VAL A 15 -8.62 2.66 0.73
CA VAL A 15 -8.21 2.02 -0.52
C VAL A 15 -8.52 0.55 -0.38
N TYR A 16 -9.56 0.07 -1.06
CA TYR A 16 -10.00 -1.32 -0.93
C TYR A 16 -10.55 -1.92 -2.21
N GLN A 17 -10.42 -3.24 -2.34
CA GLN A 17 -10.79 -4.01 -3.53
C GLN A 17 -10.18 -3.50 -4.83
N ASN A 18 -8.90 -3.13 -4.77
CA ASN A 18 -8.14 -2.80 -5.97
C ASN A 18 -7.15 -3.92 -6.31
N LEU A 19 -6.89 -4.06 -7.61
CA LEU A 19 -5.76 -4.79 -8.13
C LEU A 19 -4.70 -3.78 -8.61
N PHE A 20 -3.52 -3.83 -7.99
CA PHE A 20 -2.33 -3.15 -8.49
C PHE A 20 -1.43 -4.21 -9.09
N SER A 21 -1.11 -4.14 -10.38
CA SER A 21 -0.34 -5.19 -11.07
C SER A 21 0.76 -4.62 -11.96
N PHE A 22 1.99 -4.96 -11.64
CA PHE A 22 3.21 -4.72 -12.41
C PHE A 22 3.90 -6.06 -12.61
N THR A 23 3.39 -6.85 -13.54
CA THR A 23 3.80 -8.23 -13.81
C THR A 23 4.50 -8.30 -15.17
N PRO A 24 5.33 -9.33 -15.43
CA PRO A 24 5.86 -9.58 -16.76
C PRO A 24 4.76 -9.64 -17.83
N GLY A 25 3.61 -10.26 -17.50
CA GLY A 25 2.47 -10.34 -18.40
C GLY A 25 1.80 -9.00 -18.76
N ASN A 26 2.15 -7.89 -18.10
CA ASN A 26 1.58 -6.57 -18.40
C ASN A 26 2.63 -5.45 -18.56
N GLU A 27 3.90 -5.82 -18.75
CA GLU A 27 5.05 -4.90 -18.83
C GLU A 27 4.87 -3.78 -19.88
N LEU A 28 4.24 -4.09 -21.03
CA LEU A 28 3.97 -3.13 -22.11
C LEU A 28 3.13 -1.92 -21.68
N PHE A 29 2.31 -2.04 -20.63
CA PHE A 29 1.47 -0.94 -20.14
C PHE A 29 2.21 0.04 -19.23
N TRP A 30 3.32 -0.39 -18.64
CA TRP A 30 4.03 0.36 -17.60
C TRP A 30 5.40 0.89 -18.07
N GLY A 31 5.97 0.30 -19.13
CA GLY A 31 7.31 0.63 -19.61
C GLY A 31 8.37 0.45 -18.53
N ASP A 32 9.42 1.27 -18.55
CA ASP A 32 10.52 1.20 -17.58
C ASP A 32 10.18 1.73 -16.18
N ARG A 33 8.93 2.17 -15.93
CA ARG A 33 8.55 2.86 -14.69
C ARG A 33 8.24 1.88 -13.56
N ARG A 34 9.29 1.43 -12.87
CA ARG A 34 9.20 0.68 -11.61
C ARG A 34 8.97 1.65 -10.43
N SER A 35 7.72 2.10 -10.26
CA SER A 35 7.33 2.96 -9.13
C SER A 35 6.72 2.14 -7.99
N ALA A 36 6.69 2.72 -6.79
CA ALA A 36 5.97 2.13 -5.69
C ALA A 36 4.45 2.13 -5.94
N ALA A 37 3.74 1.11 -5.43
CA ALA A 37 2.28 1.03 -5.50
C ALA A 37 1.61 2.23 -4.79
N PHE A 38 2.18 2.64 -3.65
CA PHE A 38 1.72 3.81 -2.92
C PHE A 38 2.81 4.86 -2.80
N LYS A 39 2.42 6.12 -2.87
CA LYS A 39 3.26 7.26 -2.49
C LYS A 39 2.63 7.96 -1.29
N ILE A 40 3.33 7.99 -0.16
CA ILE A 40 2.78 8.45 1.13
C ILE A 40 3.78 9.37 1.83
N GLY A 41 3.30 10.53 2.27
CA GLY A 41 4.01 11.49 3.12
C GLY A 41 3.69 12.94 2.78
N ALA A 42 3.95 13.85 3.72
CA ALA A 42 3.84 15.30 3.50
C ALA A 42 5.25 15.89 3.37
N PRO A 43 5.70 16.30 2.17
CA PRO A 43 7.06 16.77 1.92
C PRO A 43 7.52 17.83 2.93
N PHE A 44 8.71 17.66 3.52
CA PHE A 44 9.23 18.61 4.52
C PHE A 44 9.37 20.04 3.98
N THR A 45 9.60 20.19 2.68
CA THR A 45 9.65 21.50 1.99
C THR A 45 8.37 22.31 2.14
N GLN A 46 7.23 21.67 2.49
CA GLN A 46 5.97 22.38 2.71
C GLN A 46 6.02 23.35 3.90
N TRP A 47 6.84 23.05 4.92
CA TRP A 47 7.04 23.95 6.06
C TRP A 47 7.81 25.22 5.69
N GLU A 48 8.43 25.24 4.52
CA GLU A 48 9.20 26.38 4.01
C GLU A 48 8.33 27.27 3.10
N TYR A 49 7.15 26.82 2.68
CA TYR A 49 6.29 27.58 1.79
C TYR A 49 5.67 28.79 2.48
N PRO A 50 5.84 30.02 1.95
CA PRO A 50 5.34 31.24 2.60
C PRO A 50 3.85 31.20 2.93
N HIS A 51 3.03 30.64 2.03
CA HIS A 51 1.57 30.56 2.20
C HIS A 51 1.11 29.49 3.21
N LEU A 52 2.00 28.60 3.66
CA LEU A 52 1.71 27.56 4.67
C LEU A 52 2.40 27.80 6.01
N LYS A 53 3.35 28.74 6.08
CA LYS A 53 4.21 28.96 7.24
C LYS A 53 3.42 29.14 8.54
N GLU A 54 2.37 29.97 8.53
CA GLU A 54 1.53 30.19 9.71
C GLU A 54 0.70 28.96 10.07
N LYS A 55 0.13 28.28 9.06
CA LYS A 55 -0.70 27.07 9.24
C LYS A 55 0.10 25.88 9.80
N LEU A 56 1.39 25.80 9.48
CA LEU A 56 2.27 24.70 9.85
C LEU A 56 3.19 25.02 11.03
N ALA A 57 3.17 26.26 11.57
CA ALA A 57 4.09 26.72 12.60
C ALA A 57 4.10 25.85 13.86
N SER A 58 2.94 25.30 14.24
CA SER A 58 2.77 24.42 15.40
C SER A 58 2.67 22.94 15.05
N VAL A 59 2.79 22.57 13.76
CA VAL A 59 2.66 21.19 13.33
C VAL A 59 4.05 20.56 13.20
N PRO A 60 4.38 19.50 13.98
CA PRO A 60 5.67 18.83 13.87
C PRO A 60 5.77 18.09 12.53
N LYS A 61 6.80 18.40 11.73
CA LYS A 61 6.98 17.80 10.39
C LYS A 61 7.31 16.31 10.45
N GLU A 62 7.96 15.87 11.52
CA GLU A 62 8.37 14.50 11.76
C GLU A 62 7.21 13.60 12.17
N HIS A 63 6.13 14.13 12.75
CA HIS A 63 5.06 13.29 13.31
C HIS A 63 3.69 13.86 12.95
N LEU A 64 2.96 13.16 12.08
CA LEU A 64 1.65 13.60 11.63
C LEU A 64 0.59 12.53 11.94
N THR A 65 -0.57 13.00 12.39
CA THR A 65 -1.77 12.18 12.53
C THR A 65 -2.72 12.50 11.38
N ILE A 66 -3.13 11.48 10.62
CA ILE A 66 -4.11 11.64 9.54
C ILE A 66 -5.52 11.53 10.15
N PRO A 67 -6.46 12.46 9.85
CA PRO A 67 -7.76 12.51 10.50
C PRO A 67 -8.61 11.25 10.34
N GLY A 68 -9.54 11.06 11.27
CA GLY A 68 -10.48 9.93 11.29
C GLY A 68 -9.76 8.60 11.49
N ALA A 69 -10.11 7.59 10.69
CA ALA A 69 -9.43 6.31 10.66
C ALA A 69 -8.03 6.37 10.00
N GLY A 70 -7.63 7.53 9.47
CA GLY A 70 -6.39 7.74 8.73
C GLY A 70 -6.43 7.16 7.32
N ILE A 71 -5.39 6.43 6.92
CA ILE A 71 -5.31 5.70 5.65
C ILE A 71 -5.45 4.21 5.92
N LEU A 72 -6.58 3.63 5.53
CA LEU A 72 -6.79 2.19 5.56
C LEU A 72 -6.62 1.63 4.14
N ILE A 73 -5.66 0.72 3.98
CA ILE A 73 -5.41 -0.02 2.74
C ILE A 73 -5.80 -1.46 3.01
N PHE A 74 -6.92 -1.94 2.45
CA PHE A 74 -7.44 -3.24 2.83
C PHE A 74 -8.08 -4.04 1.70
N ASN A 75 -7.97 -5.37 1.75
CA ASN A 75 -8.55 -6.28 0.74
C ASN A 75 -8.15 -5.88 -0.70
N ASN A 76 -6.90 -5.50 -0.89
CA ASN A 76 -6.32 -5.27 -2.21
C ASN A 76 -5.40 -6.43 -2.59
N SER A 77 -5.21 -6.63 -3.90
CA SER A 77 -4.15 -7.48 -4.43
C SER A 77 -3.08 -6.58 -5.05
N ILE A 78 -1.91 -6.48 -4.41
CA ILE A 78 -0.80 -5.61 -4.80
C ILE A 78 0.35 -6.47 -5.29
N ILE A 79 0.62 -6.44 -6.58
CA ILE A 79 1.55 -7.34 -7.27
C ILE A 79 2.56 -6.48 -8.01
N ALA A 80 3.70 -6.27 -7.37
CA ALA A 80 4.76 -5.41 -7.83
C ALA A 80 6.14 -6.02 -7.48
N PRO A 81 6.44 -7.26 -7.92
CA PRO A 81 7.56 -8.08 -7.45
C PRO A 81 8.95 -7.45 -7.66
N ASP A 82 9.04 -6.47 -8.54
CA ASP A 82 10.25 -5.74 -8.90
C ASP A 82 10.26 -4.27 -8.44
N SER A 83 9.22 -3.84 -7.71
CA SER A 83 9.07 -2.48 -7.17
C SER A 83 8.81 -2.52 -5.67
N SER A 84 8.87 -1.38 -5.00
CA SER A 84 8.57 -1.29 -3.57
C SER A 84 7.07 -1.16 -3.28
N LEU A 85 6.59 -1.55 -2.10
CA LEU A 85 5.21 -1.29 -1.68
C LEU A 85 4.93 0.21 -1.54
N VAL A 86 5.81 0.94 -0.82
CA VAL A 86 5.62 2.38 -0.54
C VAL A 86 6.85 3.22 -0.93
N GLY A 87 6.59 4.28 -1.67
CA GLY A 87 7.48 5.41 -1.90
C GLY A 87 7.22 6.49 -0.84
N GLU A 88 8.10 6.57 0.13
CA GLU A 88 8.01 7.52 1.25
C GLU A 88 8.61 8.87 0.84
N LEU A 89 7.84 9.95 0.95
CA LEU A 89 8.28 11.27 0.51
C LEU A 89 9.41 11.88 1.34
N ASN A 90 9.47 11.54 2.64
CA ASN A 90 10.55 11.99 3.54
C ASN A 90 11.35 10.81 4.10
N GLY A 91 11.29 9.65 3.44
CA GLY A 91 11.88 8.41 3.92
C GLY A 91 11.44 8.07 5.35
N SER A 92 12.40 7.59 6.13
CA SER A 92 12.28 7.22 7.55
C SER A 92 12.07 8.38 8.54
N LYS A 93 12.08 9.63 8.09
CA LYS A 93 12.08 10.81 8.99
C LYS A 93 10.68 11.25 9.42
N GLN A 94 9.64 10.70 8.81
CA GLN A 94 8.25 11.06 9.08
C GLN A 94 7.45 9.86 9.57
N TYR A 95 6.81 10.01 10.73
CA TYR A 95 5.94 9.04 11.39
C TYR A 95 4.48 9.43 11.11
N LEU A 96 3.70 8.50 10.57
CA LEU A 96 2.28 8.69 10.28
C LEU A 96 1.46 7.70 11.11
N ASP A 97 0.75 8.18 12.14
CA ASP A 97 0.11 7.35 13.18
C ASP A 97 -0.94 6.36 12.67
N THR A 98 -1.68 6.78 11.66
CA THR A 98 -2.95 6.18 11.29
C THR A 98 -2.90 5.59 9.88
N VAL A 99 -1.77 4.98 9.50
CA VAL A 99 -1.64 4.22 8.25
C VAL A 99 -1.64 2.73 8.55
N SER A 100 -2.52 1.96 7.93
CA SER A 100 -2.64 0.53 8.21
C SER A 100 -3.02 -0.30 6.98
N PHE A 101 -2.44 -1.51 6.92
CA PHE A 101 -2.66 -2.51 5.89
C PHE A 101 -3.37 -3.73 6.47
N TYR A 102 -4.57 -4.03 5.99
CA TYR A 102 -5.37 -5.17 6.44
C TYR A 102 -5.73 -6.11 5.29
N ASN A 103 -5.66 -7.43 5.48
CA ASN A 103 -6.26 -8.38 4.52
C ASN A 103 -5.78 -8.21 3.07
N ASN A 104 -4.59 -7.69 2.81
CA ASN A 104 -4.08 -7.53 1.44
C ASN A 104 -3.27 -8.74 1.01
N ILE A 105 -3.29 -9.04 -0.28
CA ILE A 105 -2.23 -9.82 -0.93
C ILE A 105 -1.14 -8.85 -1.35
N ILE A 106 0.11 -9.10 -0.96
CA ILE A 106 1.25 -8.20 -1.22
C ILE A 106 2.41 -9.02 -1.80
N LEU A 107 2.74 -8.82 -3.07
CA LEU A 107 3.96 -9.32 -3.70
C LEU A 107 4.82 -8.12 -4.10
N THR A 108 6.00 -7.95 -3.52
CA THR A 108 6.84 -6.77 -3.77
C THR A 108 8.33 -7.06 -3.74
N ALA A 109 9.17 -6.23 -4.36
CA ALA A 109 10.61 -6.37 -4.20
C ALA A 109 11.05 -5.98 -2.77
N ASP A 110 10.48 -4.90 -2.24
CA ASP A 110 10.84 -4.29 -0.96
C ASP A 110 9.60 -3.60 -0.39
N VAL A 111 9.46 -3.50 0.93
CA VAL A 111 8.33 -2.75 1.52
C VAL A 111 8.51 -1.24 1.31
N ARG A 112 9.75 -0.75 1.17
CA ARG A 112 10.06 0.67 0.97
C ARG A 112 11.05 0.93 -0.16
N GLN A 113 11.02 2.13 -0.74
CA GLN A 113 12.04 2.52 -1.72
C GLN A 113 13.44 2.64 -1.07
N LEU A 114 14.46 2.12 -1.76
CA LEU A 114 15.88 2.06 -1.36
C LEU A 114 16.45 3.35 -0.76
N ARG A 115 16.03 4.52 -1.26
CA ARG A 115 16.52 5.83 -0.80
C ARG A 115 16.06 6.22 0.62
N GLY A 116 15.14 5.46 1.22
CA GLY A 116 14.58 5.72 2.56
C GLY A 116 15.19 4.93 3.72
N ARG A 117 16.13 3.99 3.49
CA ARG A 117 16.50 2.91 4.44
C ARG A 117 17.08 3.31 5.82
N MET A 118 17.27 4.59 6.12
CA MET A 118 17.94 5.05 7.35
C MET A 118 16.95 5.43 8.46
N GLY A 119 16.41 4.48 9.23
CA GLY A 119 15.58 4.77 10.42
C GLY A 119 14.20 4.10 10.44
N LYS A 120 13.40 4.39 11.48
CA LYS A 120 12.17 3.65 11.84
C LYS A 120 10.83 4.34 11.51
N GLY A 121 10.82 5.52 10.87
CA GLY A 121 9.58 6.13 10.39
C GLY A 121 9.05 5.49 9.10
N GLY A 122 7.98 6.06 8.54
CA GLY A 122 7.33 5.58 7.33
C GLY A 122 6.74 4.17 7.50
N THR A 123 7.03 3.29 6.55
CA THR A 123 6.58 1.88 6.50
C THR A 123 6.85 1.08 7.75
N PHE A 124 7.91 1.39 8.51
CA PHE A 124 8.25 0.74 9.78
C PHE A 124 7.36 1.18 10.95
N TYR A 125 6.63 2.28 10.78
CA TYR A 125 5.66 2.79 11.74
C TYR A 125 4.21 2.45 11.36
N PHE A 126 3.98 1.97 10.14
CA PHE A 126 2.66 1.53 9.69
C PHE A 126 2.29 0.21 10.34
N LYS A 127 0.99 -0.06 10.41
CA LYS A 127 0.47 -1.29 11.03
C LYS A 127 0.05 -2.30 9.97
N TYR A 128 0.32 -3.58 10.20
CA TYR A 128 0.04 -4.66 9.23
C TYR A 128 -0.71 -5.80 9.93
N PHE A 129 -1.88 -6.14 9.41
CA PHE A 129 -2.73 -7.19 10.00
C PHE A 129 -3.31 -8.13 8.93
N ASN A 130 -3.17 -9.43 9.14
CA ASN A 130 -3.78 -10.47 8.31
C ASN A 130 -3.53 -10.32 6.80
N ASN A 131 -2.36 -9.84 6.40
CA ASN A 131 -1.95 -9.79 5.00
C ASN A 131 -1.37 -11.17 4.60
N LEU A 132 -1.42 -11.47 3.30
CA LEU A 132 -0.64 -12.53 2.69
C LEU A 132 0.49 -11.88 1.91
N ALA A 133 1.72 -11.99 2.41
CA ALA A 133 2.82 -11.22 1.87
C ALA A 133 3.98 -12.08 1.33
N TRP A 134 4.64 -11.56 0.32
CA TRP A 134 5.97 -11.99 -0.09
C TRP A 134 6.77 -10.74 -0.45
N TRP A 135 8.03 -10.72 -0.05
CA TRP A 135 8.97 -9.75 -0.59
C TRP A 135 10.36 -10.32 -0.80
N LYS A 136 11.01 -9.82 -1.85
CA LYS A 136 12.30 -10.31 -2.32
C LYS A 136 13.47 -9.90 -1.42
N ILE A 137 13.52 -8.63 -1.05
CA ILE A 137 14.61 -8.07 -0.26
C ILE A 137 14.18 -8.10 1.20
N GLY A 138 14.57 -9.18 1.88
CA GLY A 138 14.30 -9.41 3.29
C GLY A 138 14.98 -8.40 4.20
N LEU A 139 14.45 -7.18 4.29
CA LEU A 139 14.55 -6.38 5.51
C LEU A 139 13.59 -6.97 6.55
N SER A 140 13.80 -8.23 6.93
CA SER A 140 13.08 -8.84 8.07
C SER A 140 13.48 -8.17 9.39
N GLU A 141 14.62 -7.48 9.41
CA GLU A 141 15.03 -6.61 10.50
C GLU A 141 14.21 -5.31 10.50
N GLY A 142 13.03 -5.38 11.13
CA GLY A 142 12.25 -4.24 11.60
C GLY A 142 10.80 -4.13 11.14
N LEU A 143 10.25 -5.18 10.52
CA LEU A 143 8.80 -5.36 10.28
C LEU A 143 8.31 -6.73 10.78
N PRO A 144 8.41 -7.03 12.09
CA PRO A 144 8.16 -8.36 12.62
C PRO A 144 6.71 -8.84 12.38
N GLU A 145 5.72 -7.93 12.47
CA GLU A 145 4.32 -8.27 12.25
C GLU A 145 4.09 -8.73 10.82
N LEU A 146 4.61 -7.97 9.85
CA LEU A 146 4.47 -8.32 8.45
C LEU A 146 5.29 -9.57 8.11
N ALA A 147 6.47 -9.77 8.73
CA ALA A 147 7.30 -10.95 8.49
C ALA A 147 6.59 -12.26 8.90
N GLN A 148 5.81 -12.25 9.97
CA GLN A 148 4.98 -13.38 10.39
C GLN A 148 3.84 -13.69 9.39
N GLN A 149 3.48 -12.71 8.56
CA GLN A 149 2.44 -12.80 7.54
C GLN A 149 3.00 -13.24 6.17
N SER A 150 4.30 -13.51 6.09
CA SER A 150 4.99 -13.76 4.82
C SER A 150 5.15 -15.22 4.43
N LYS A 151 5.27 -15.45 3.13
CA LYS A 151 5.67 -16.72 2.50
C LYS A 151 7.06 -16.59 1.87
N ASP A 152 7.70 -17.73 1.64
CA ASP A 152 9.05 -17.79 1.07
C ASP A 152 9.03 -17.48 -0.43
N THR A 153 7.95 -17.86 -1.12
CA THR A 153 7.80 -17.67 -2.56
C THR A 153 6.46 -16.98 -2.91
N PRO A 154 6.41 -16.20 -4.01
CA PRO A 154 5.17 -15.58 -4.45
C PRO A 154 4.13 -16.62 -4.90
N ALA A 155 4.59 -17.77 -5.43
CA ALA A 155 3.73 -18.84 -5.93
C ALA A 155 2.95 -19.58 -4.82
N GLU A 156 3.39 -19.49 -3.57
CA GLU A 156 2.61 -19.98 -2.42
C GLU A 156 1.35 -19.15 -2.17
N ILE A 157 1.32 -17.91 -2.66
CA ILE A 157 0.20 -16.98 -2.52
C ILE A 157 -0.60 -16.89 -3.81
N LEU A 158 0.07 -16.61 -4.93
CA LEU A 158 -0.53 -16.43 -6.25
C LEU A 158 0.25 -17.27 -7.28
N PRO A 159 -0.11 -18.53 -7.55
CA PRO A 159 0.71 -19.42 -8.38
C PRO A 159 0.86 -18.99 -9.84
N GLY A 160 -0.10 -18.25 -10.40
CA GLY A 160 -0.08 -17.79 -11.80
C GLY A 160 0.20 -16.29 -11.98
N TRP A 161 0.79 -15.64 -10.97
CA TRP A 161 0.99 -14.18 -10.95
C TRP A 161 1.77 -13.65 -12.17
N GLU A 162 2.73 -14.41 -12.69
CA GLU A 162 3.54 -14.04 -13.85
C GLU A 162 2.71 -13.92 -15.13
N GLN A 163 1.63 -14.71 -15.24
CA GLN A 163 0.75 -14.78 -16.40
C GLN A 163 -0.54 -13.95 -16.22
N ASN A 164 -0.57 -13.02 -15.26
CA ASN A 164 -1.76 -12.25 -14.87
C ASN A 164 -2.92 -13.10 -14.33
N ASP A 165 -2.65 -14.28 -13.80
CA ASP A 165 -3.63 -15.02 -12.99
C ASP A 165 -3.48 -14.61 -11.53
N PHE A 166 -4.45 -13.82 -11.08
CA PHE A 166 -4.45 -13.19 -9.78
C PHE A 166 -5.29 -13.94 -8.75
N ARG A 167 -5.68 -15.18 -9.05
CA ARG A 167 -6.41 -16.02 -8.11
C ARG A 167 -5.46 -16.51 -7.01
N PRO A 168 -5.80 -16.29 -5.73
CA PRO A 168 -5.02 -16.82 -4.64
C PRO A 168 -5.04 -18.35 -4.67
N LYS A 169 -3.91 -18.96 -4.29
CA LYS A 169 -3.80 -20.42 -4.10
C LYS A 169 -4.89 -20.93 -3.15
N GLN A 170 -5.23 -20.14 -2.14
CA GLN A 170 -6.29 -20.39 -1.19
C GLN A 170 -6.96 -19.07 -0.80
N PHE A 171 -8.29 -19.07 -0.81
CA PHE A 171 -9.09 -17.97 -0.25
C PHE A 171 -9.06 -18.07 1.28
N LEU A 172 -8.25 -17.22 1.91
CA LEU A 172 -8.15 -17.12 3.37
C LEU A 172 -9.12 -16.06 3.91
N PRO A 173 -9.74 -16.29 5.07
CA PRO A 173 -10.71 -15.36 5.63
C PRO A 173 -10.06 -14.02 5.99
N ALA A 174 -10.77 -12.93 5.68
CA ALA A 174 -10.41 -11.60 6.13
C ALA A 174 -10.80 -11.39 7.61
N ILE A 175 -10.03 -10.61 8.34
CA ILE A 175 -10.40 -10.12 9.67
C ILE A 175 -11.16 -8.78 9.56
N PRO A 176 -11.99 -8.41 10.55
CA PRO A 176 -12.63 -7.11 10.57
C PRO A 176 -11.62 -5.96 10.50
N VAL A 177 -11.92 -4.94 9.70
CA VAL A 177 -11.12 -3.71 9.57
C VAL A 177 -11.83 -2.59 10.33
N PRO A 178 -11.32 -2.15 11.50
CA PRO A 178 -11.96 -1.11 12.29
C PRO A 178 -12.07 0.21 11.52
N GLY A 179 -13.26 0.81 11.51
CA GLY A 179 -13.52 2.07 10.81
C GLY A 179 -13.60 1.97 9.28
N ALA A 180 -13.46 0.78 8.69
CA ALA A 180 -13.66 0.60 7.26
C ALA A 180 -15.16 0.74 6.88
N PRO A 181 -15.47 1.37 5.74
CA PRO A 181 -16.85 1.52 5.26
C PRO A 181 -17.48 0.20 4.81
N GLN A 182 -16.66 -0.82 4.52
CA GLN A 182 -17.07 -2.12 4.05
C GLN A 182 -16.17 -3.22 4.64
N GLN A 183 -16.75 -4.39 4.82
CA GLN A 183 -16.03 -5.60 5.23
C GLN A 183 -16.12 -6.62 4.10
N PHE A 184 -15.10 -7.47 4.02
CA PHE A 184 -14.91 -8.43 2.95
C PHE A 184 -14.72 -9.82 3.53
N GLN A 185 -15.07 -10.85 2.76
CA GLN A 185 -15.04 -12.22 3.25
C GLN A 185 -13.62 -12.79 3.22
N TYR A 186 -12.84 -12.45 2.19
CA TYR A 186 -11.52 -13.04 1.96
C TYR A 186 -10.43 -12.00 1.73
N ILE A 187 -9.21 -12.39 2.05
CA ILE A 187 -7.98 -11.61 1.81
C ILE A 187 -7.80 -11.38 0.30
N GLY A 188 -7.40 -10.17 -0.07
CA GLY A 188 -7.16 -9.76 -1.46
C GLY A 188 -8.37 -9.14 -2.12
N ALA A 189 -8.19 -8.73 -3.38
CA ALA A 189 -9.24 -8.10 -4.17
C ALA A 189 -10.37 -9.08 -4.52
N LEU A 190 -10.02 -10.30 -4.92
CA LEU A 190 -10.97 -11.34 -5.30
C LEU A 190 -11.60 -12.00 -4.06
N GLN A 191 -12.93 -12.01 -3.99
CA GLN A 191 -13.76 -12.62 -2.94
C GLN A 191 -14.29 -14.00 -3.32
N ALA A 192 -14.18 -14.43 -4.56
CA ALA A 192 -14.59 -15.78 -4.95
C ALA A 192 -13.81 -16.31 -6.17
N PRO A 193 -13.77 -17.64 -6.38
CA PRO A 193 -13.04 -18.24 -7.50
C PRO A 193 -13.57 -17.89 -8.90
N ASP A 194 -14.85 -17.51 -8.98
CA ASP A 194 -15.56 -17.13 -10.20
C ASP A 194 -15.46 -15.64 -10.53
N GLU A 195 -14.99 -14.82 -9.59
CA GLU A 195 -14.70 -13.42 -9.87
C GLU A 195 -13.55 -13.29 -10.87
N GLN A 196 -13.75 -12.39 -11.83
CA GLN A 196 -12.75 -12.09 -12.85
C GLN A 196 -12.37 -10.63 -12.77
N ILE A 197 -11.09 -10.36 -13.00
CA ILE A 197 -10.61 -9.00 -13.20
C ILE A 197 -10.99 -8.58 -14.61
N ALA A 198 -11.47 -7.35 -14.76
CA ALA A 198 -11.82 -6.80 -16.05
C ALA A 198 -10.67 -7.00 -17.06
N PRO A 199 -10.93 -7.56 -18.26
CA PRO A 199 -9.89 -7.91 -19.23
C PRO A 199 -9.15 -6.69 -19.78
N ARG A 200 -9.65 -5.47 -19.54
CA ARG A 200 -8.99 -4.20 -19.84
C ARG A 200 -9.11 -3.26 -18.64
N ALA A 201 -8.00 -3.05 -17.93
CA ALA A 201 -7.92 -1.98 -16.93
C ALA A 201 -7.91 -0.61 -17.64
N GLY A 202 -8.77 0.33 -17.21
CA GLY A 202 -8.75 1.72 -17.69
C GLY A 202 -9.86 2.13 -18.66
N ILE A 203 -10.79 1.24 -19.01
CA ILE A 203 -12.05 1.65 -19.64
C ILE A 203 -13.07 1.85 -18.52
N LEU A 204 -13.46 3.11 -18.27
CA LEU A 204 -14.74 3.38 -17.61
C LEU A 204 -15.80 2.75 -18.50
N GLU A 205 -16.39 1.63 -18.07
CA GLU A 205 -17.62 1.17 -18.67
C GLU A 205 -18.62 2.33 -18.56
N GLU A 206 -19.01 2.88 -19.71
CA GLU A 206 -20.13 3.82 -19.77
C GLU A 206 -21.32 3.08 -19.14
N ARG A 207 -21.76 3.58 -17.99
CA ARG A 207 -22.96 3.02 -17.34
C ARG A 207 -24.13 3.14 -18.32
N PRO A 208 -24.95 2.10 -18.48
CA PRO A 208 -26.14 2.16 -19.32
C PRO A 208 -27.14 3.23 -18.86
#